data_AF-A0A450W859-F1
#
_entry.id   AF-A0A450W859-F1
#
_cell.length_a   1.000
_cell.length_b   1.000
_cell.length_c   1.000
_cell.angle_alpha   90.00
_cell.angle_beta   90.00
_cell.angle_gamma   90.00
#
_symmetry.space_group_name_H-M   'P 1'
#
loop_
_entity.id
_entity.type
_entity.pdbx_description
1 polymer ?
#
loop_
_entity_poly.entity_id
_entity_poly.type
_entity_poly.pdbx_seq_one_letter_code
_entity_poly.pdbx_strand_id
1 'polypeptide(L)' 'DIDDEYMTGATVEITGGFESAEDELAFTEVGAITGDYDAARGILTLNGADTVANYQAALRSVTYRNGS' A
#
# COMPACT_ATOMS: atom_id res chain seq x y z
N ASP A 1 -7.16 0.17 -25.65
CA ASP A 1 -6.64 1.24 -24.80
C ASP A 1 -5.40 0.68 -24.12
N ILE A 2 -4.34 1.46 -23.95
CA ILE A 2 -3.11 1.03 -23.24
C ILE A 2 -3.14 1.46 -21.77
N ASP A 3 -4.08 2.35 -21.41
CA ASP A 3 -4.32 2.79 -20.04
C ASP A 3 -4.92 1.65 -19.18
N ASP A 4 -5.49 0.60 -19.80
CA ASP A 4 -5.99 -0.61 -19.13
C ASP A 4 -4.88 -1.43 -18.45
N GLU A 5 -3.61 -1.21 -18.82
CA GLU A 5 -2.47 -1.94 -18.26
C GLU A 5 -1.71 -1.18 -17.17
N TYR A 6 -2.01 0.11 -16.94
CA TYR A 6 -1.30 0.95 -15.98
C TYR A 6 -2.23 1.50 -14.88
N MET A 7 -1.76 1.45 -13.64
CA MET A 7 -2.39 2.07 -12.48
C MET A 7 -1.52 3.23 -12.00
N THR A 8 -2.14 4.23 -11.38
CA THR A 8 -1.46 5.42 -10.86
C THR A 8 -1.48 5.51 -9.33
N GLY A 9 -2.33 4.72 -8.68
CA GLY A 9 -2.36 4.59 -7.22
C GLY A 9 -3.26 3.48 -6.71
N ALA A 10 -3.08 3.13 -5.43
CA ALA A 10 -3.92 2.21 -4.68
C ALA A 10 -3.86 2.55 -3.17
N THR A 11 -4.88 2.17 -2.40
CA THR A 11 -4.93 2.41 -0.95
C THR A 11 -5.24 1.12 -0.19
N VAL A 12 -4.56 0.89 0.93
CA VAL A 12 -4.82 -0.21 1.86
C VAL A 12 -5.05 0.38 3.24
N GLU A 13 -6.14 0.00 3.91
CA GLU A 13 -6.59 0.60 5.17
C GLU A 13 -6.91 -0.47 6.22
N ILE A 14 -6.50 -0.23 7.46
CA ILE A 14 -6.96 -0.99 8.63
C ILE A 14 -8.27 -0.37 9.13
N THR A 15 -9.41 -0.93 8.73
CA THR A 15 -10.73 -0.33 9.02
C THR A 15 -11.29 -0.69 10.39
N GLY A 16 -10.68 -1.62 11.13
CA GLY A 16 -11.21 -2.10 12.41
C GLY A 16 -10.12 -2.54 13.36
N GLY A 17 -10.23 -2.14 14.63
CA GLY A 17 -9.25 -2.47 15.66
C GLY A 17 -7.89 -1.79 15.47
N PHE A 18 -7.82 -0.70 14.68
CA PHE A 18 -6.59 0.04 14.46
C PHE A 18 -6.13 0.75 15.73
N GLU A 19 -4.91 0.45 16.16
CA GLU A 19 -4.22 1.12 17.26
C GLU A 19 -2.98 1.84 16.74
N SER A 20 -3.05 3.17 16.66
CA SER A 20 -2.02 4.00 16.00
C SER A 20 -0.61 3.91 16.58
N ALA A 21 -0.47 3.43 17.81
CA ALA A 21 0.83 3.26 18.47
C ALA A 21 1.44 1.87 18.26
N GLU A 22 0.65 0.91 17.76
CA GLU A 22 1.02 -0.50 17.69
C GLU A 22 1.00 -1.00 16.25
N ASP A 23 0.05 -0.53 15.44
CA ASP A 23 -0.23 -1.04 14.12
C ASP A 23 0.51 -0.27 13.03
N GLU A 24 1.13 -1.02 12.11
CA GLU A 24 1.79 -0.49 10.93
C GLU A 24 1.49 -1.36 9.70
N LEU A 25 1.28 -0.72 8.54
CA LEU A 25 1.30 -1.39 7.25
C LEU A 25 2.61 -1.08 6.54
N ALA A 26 3.33 -2.13 6.14
CA ALA A 26 4.54 -2.02 5.36
C ALA A 26 4.40 -2.81 4.06
N PHE A 27 5.11 -2.40 3.01
CA PHE A 27 5.14 -3.12 1.74
C PHE A 27 6.55 -3.11 1.16
N THR A 28 6.79 -3.97 0.16
CA THR A 28 8.03 -3.94 -0.62
C THR A 28 7.79 -3.11 -1.87
N GLU A 29 8.65 -2.11 -2.11
CA GLU A 29 8.63 -1.30 -3.33
C GLU A 29 8.76 -2.17 -4.58
N VAL A 30 7.94 -1.89 -5.59
CA VAL A 30 7.95 -2.58 -6.88
C VAL A 30 7.94 -1.55 -7.99
N GLY A 31 8.94 -1.60 -8.86
CA GLY A 31 9.02 -0.71 -10.02
C GLY A 31 9.05 0.77 -9.63
N ALA A 32 8.11 1.55 -10.17
CA ALA A 32 7.96 2.98 -9.89
C ALA A 32 6.95 3.28 -8.76
N ILE A 33 6.45 2.25 -8.07
CA ILE A 33 5.44 2.38 -7.01
C ILE A 33 6.12 2.71 -5.69
N THR A 34 5.81 3.88 -5.14
CA THR A 34 6.20 4.30 -3.79
C THR A 34 4.99 4.21 -2.85
N GLY A 35 5.24 4.15 -1.54
CA GLY A 35 4.18 4.07 -0.55
C GLY A 35 4.38 5.02 0.62
N ASP A 36 3.28 5.57 1.12
CA ASP A 36 3.23 6.45 2.27
C ASP A 36 2.21 5.90 3.28
N TYR A 37 2.65 5.62 4.51
CA TYR A 37 1.80 5.11 5.57
C TYR A 37 1.41 6.23 6.55
N ASP A 38 0.12 6.54 6.61
CA ASP A 38 -0.46 7.42 7.61
C ASP A 38 -0.72 6.64 8.91
N ALA A 39 0.27 6.65 9.81
CA ALA A 39 0.20 6.01 11.13
C ALA A 39 -0.86 6.61 12.07
N ALA A 40 -1.49 7.75 11.73
CA ALA A 40 -2.62 8.26 12.51
C ALA A 40 -3.96 7.70 12.01
N ARG A 41 -4.02 7.18 10.79
CA ARG A 41 -5.26 6.66 10.17
C ARG A 41 -5.20 5.19 9.80
N GLY A 42 -4.03 4.57 9.81
CA GLY A 42 -3.86 3.18 9.42
C GLY A 42 -3.98 2.97 7.91
N ILE A 43 -3.62 3.98 7.11
CA ILE A 43 -3.78 3.97 5.65
C ILE A 43 -2.42 3.96 4.98
N LEU A 44 -2.13 2.93 4.19
CA LEU A 44 -1.01 2.88 3.25
C LEU A 44 -1.49 3.32 1.87
N THR A 45 -0.92 4.41 1.36
CA THR A 45 -1.18 4.93 0.01
C THR A 45 -0.03 4.59 -0.92
N LEU A 46 -0.30 3.79 -1.94
CA LEU A 46 0.63 3.48 -3.03
C LEU A 46 0.43 4.46 -4.18
N ASN A 47 1.52 5.02 -4.69
CA ASN A 47 1.51 6.03 -5.76
C ASN A 47 2.55 5.68 -6.83
N GLY A 48 2.27 6.10 -8.07
CA GLY A 48 3.20 5.98 -9.19
C GLY A 48 2.55 5.30 -10.40
N ALA A 49 2.84 5.79 -11.61
CA ALA A 49 2.31 5.16 -12.82
C ALA A 49 3.12 3.91 -13.15
N ASP A 50 2.52 2.73 -12.98
CA ASP A 50 3.15 1.44 -13.26
C ASP A 50 2.10 0.39 -13.67
N THR A 51 2.55 -0.77 -14.15
CA THR A 51 1.67 -1.81 -14.65
C THR A 51 0.76 -2.39 -13.57
N VAL A 52 -0.42 -2.86 -13.95
CA VAL A 52 -1.34 -3.58 -13.06
C VAL A 52 -0.65 -4.77 -12.39
N ALA A 53 0.23 -5.48 -13.11
CA ALA A 53 0.99 -6.60 -12.55
C ALA A 53 1.94 -6.17 -11.41
N ASN A 54 2.61 -5.02 -11.56
CA ASN A 54 3.46 -4.46 -10.51
C ASN A 54 2.63 -4.01 -9.31
N TYR A 55 1.46 -3.39 -9.52
CA TYR A 55 0.53 -3.08 -8.44
C TYR A 55 0.01 -4.31 -7.72
N GLN A 56 -0.30 -5.39 -8.43
CA GLN A 56 -0.67 -6.66 -7.81
C GLN A 56 0.47 -7.24 -6.97
N ALA A 57 1.72 -7.14 -7.42
CA ALA A 57 2.88 -7.59 -6.66
C ALA A 57 3.10 -6.73 -5.40
N ALA A 58 2.98 -5.40 -5.52
CA ALA A 58 3.08 -4.47 -4.40
C ALA A 58 1.96 -4.70 -3.36
N LEU A 59 0.72 -4.87 -3.81
CA LEU A 59 -0.41 -5.15 -2.91
C LEU A 59 -0.28 -6.50 -2.20
N ARG A 60 0.26 -7.53 -2.88
CA ARG A 60 0.54 -8.84 -2.25
C ARG A 60 1.71 -8.81 -1.27
N SER A 61 2.61 -7.82 -1.37
CA SER A 61 3.73 -7.67 -0.45
C SER A 61 3.38 -6.90 0.81
N VAL A 62 2.15 -6.35 0.90
CA VAL A 62 1.70 -5.64 2.09
C VAL A 62 1.67 -6.58 3.29
N THR A 63 2.33 -6.17 4.36
CA THR A 63 2.43 -6.85 5.63
C THR A 63 1.89 -5.95 6.74
N TYR A 64 1.20 -6.56 7.68
CA TYR A 64 0.80 -5.92 8.93
C TYR A 64 1.83 -6.22 10.01
N ARG A 65 2.15 -5.21 10.82
CA ARG A 65 3.01 -5.32 12.00
C ARG A 65 2.26 -4.76 13.20
N ASN A 66 2.38 -5.46 14.33
CA ASN A 66 1.92 -4.98 15.62
C ASN A 66 3.10 -4.94 16.59
N GLY A 67 3.29 -3.82 17.28
CA GLY A 67 4.45 -3.52 18.12
C GLY A 67 4.25 -3.71 19.63
N SER A 68 3.16 -4.35 20.08
CA SER A 68 2.87 -4.56 21.51
C SER A 68 3.89 -5.45 22.23
#